data_AF-A0A959ASV5-F1
#
_entry.id   AF-A0A959ASV5-F1
#
_cell.length_a   1.000
_cell.length_b   1.000
_cell.length_c   1.000
_cell.angle_alpha   90.00
_cell.angle_beta   90.00
_cell.angle_gamma   90.00
#
_symmetry.space_group_name_H-M   'P 1'
#
loop_
_entity.id
_entity.type
_entity.pdbx_description
1 polymer ?
#
loop_
_entity_poly.entity_id
_entity_poly.type
_entity_poly.pdbx_seq_one_letter_code
_entity_poly.pdbx_strand_id
1 'polypeptide(L)'
;MQHFLFLALFFLIASAAHGQPGSLDPTFGEGGFSIVDFENNKEESPFKMAVLSDGRILLVGEKHNDVNNYWPMAVMLLSDGSVDASFGNGGVAVFPEEADFTRSFISDVQRRDP
;
A
#
# COMPACT_ATOMS: atom_id res chain seq x y z
N MET A 1 24.02 -47.02 25.90
CA MET A 1 23.03 -45.99 26.28
C MET A 1 23.21 -44.80 25.34
N GLN A 2 22.35 -44.76 24.31
CA GLN A 2 21.82 -43.63 23.54
C GLN A 2 22.76 -42.59 22.86
N HIS A 3 22.75 -42.63 21.52
CA HIS A 3 23.09 -41.52 20.61
C HIS A 3 22.03 -40.41 20.73
N PHE A 4 22.40 -39.12 20.55
CA PHE A 4 21.59 -38.15 19.79
C PHE A 4 22.38 -36.85 19.51
N LEU A 5 22.58 -36.58 18.22
CA LEU A 5 23.07 -35.34 17.63
C LEU A 5 21.84 -34.51 17.23
N PHE A 6 21.77 -33.21 17.54
CA PHE A 6 20.97 -32.28 16.74
C PHE A 6 21.59 -30.87 16.76
N LEU A 7 22.08 -30.49 15.59
CA LEU A 7 22.49 -29.15 15.19
C LEU A 7 21.22 -28.38 14.77
N ALA A 8 21.03 -27.14 15.22
CA ALA A 8 20.02 -26.24 14.65
C ALA A 8 20.66 -24.87 14.42
N LEU A 9 21.39 -24.76 13.32
CA LEU A 9 21.80 -23.49 12.73
C LEU A 9 20.58 -22.95 11.98
N PHE A 10 19.88 -21.97 12.55
CA PHE A 10 18.77 -21.30 11.89
C PHE A 10 19.35 -20.39 10.80
N PHE A 11 19.50 -20.92 9.59
CA PHE A 11 19.72 -20.07 8.41
C PHE A 11 18.42 -19.30 8.19
N LEU A 12 18.44 -18.00 8.46
CA LEU A 12 17.47 -17.06 7.95
C LEU A 12 17.52 -17.20 6.42
N ILE A 13 16.59 -17.96 5.85
CA ILE A 13 16.36 -17.92 4.41
C ILE A 13 15.72 -16.55 4.19
N ALA A 14 16.54 -15.55 3.94
CA ALA A 14 16.11 -14.46 3.07
C ALA A 14 15.68 -15.18 1.78
N SER A 15 14.37 -15.27 1.56
CA SER A 15 13.87 -15.66 0.25
C SER A 15 14.37 -14.58 -0.68
N ALA A 16 15.52 -14.81 -1.30
CA ALA A 16 16.00 -13.95 -2.34
C ALA A 16 14.91 -13.99 -3.40
N ALA A 17 14.25 -12.84 -3.61
CA ALA A 17 13.26 -12.65 -4.65
C ALA A 17 13.96 -12.88 -6.00
N HIS A 18 14.05 -14.15 -6.41
CA HIS A 18 14.69 -14.57 -7.64
C HIS A 18 13.69 -14.49 -8.77
N GLY A 19 13.30 -13.25 -9.07
CA GLY A 19 12.71 -12.95 -10.35
C GLY A 19 13.76 -12.92 -11.45
N GLN A 20 13.47 -13.45 -12.64
CA GLN A 20 14.26 -13.05 -13.80
C GLN A 20 14.16 -11.52 -13.93
N PRO A 21 15.19 -10.79 -14.40
CA PRO A 21 15.05 -9.36 -14.64
C PRO A 21 13.78 -9.06 -15.45
N GLY A 22 12.86 -8.31 -14.85
CA GLY A 22 11.54 -8.02 -15.45
C GLY A 22 10.38 -8.95 -15.03
N SER A 23 10.59 -9.97 -14.20
CA SER A 23 9.49 -10.70 -13.58
C SER A 23 8.94 -9.94 -12.38
N LEU A 24 7.66 -10.16 -12.07
CA LEU A 24 7.03 -9.61 -10.89
C LEU A 24 7.73 -10.10 -9.61
N ASP A 25 7.76 -9.24 -8.59
CA ASP A 25 8.24 -9.59 -7.26
C ASP A 25 7.14 -10.39 -6.54
N PRO A 26 7.28 -11.71 -6.33
CA PRO A 26 6.21 -12.52 -5.76
C PRO A 26 5.89 -12.19 -4.30
N THR A 27 6.69 -11.35 -3.63
CA THR A 27 6.43 -10.89 -2.26
C THR A 27 5.54 -9.64 -2.20
N PHE A 28 5.23 -9.05 -3.35
CA PHE A 28 4.34 -7.88 -3.45
C PHE A 28 2.90 -8.31 -3.76
N GLY A 29 1.96 -8.01 -2.88
CA GLY A 29 0.55 -8.29 -3.06
C GLY A 29 0.27 -9.77 -3.34
N GLU A 30 -0.64 -10.03 -4.28
CA GLU A 30 -0.98 -11.37 -4.76
C GLU A 30 -0.32 -11.62 -6.12
N GLY A 31 0.60 -12.59 -6.19
CA GLY A 31 1.26 -12.93 -7.45
C GLY A 31 2.20 -11.85 -8.00
N GLY A 32 2.60 -10.90 -7.16
CA GLY A 32 3.51 -9.81 -7.50
C GLY A 32 2.86 -8.52 -7.97
N PHE A 33 1.56 -8.36 -7.71
CA PHE A 33 0.82 -7.12 -7.88
C PHE A 33 -0.29 -7.00 -6.84
N SER A 34 -0.78 -5.77 -6.63
CA SER A 34 -1.94 -5.52 -5.78
C SER A 34 -3.06 -4.93 -6.62
N ILE A 35 -4.26 -5.48 -6.48
CA ILE A 35 -5.50 -4.83 -6.90
C ILE A 35 -6.12 -4.23 -5.66
N VAL A 36 -6.48 -2.97 -5.76
CA VAL A 36 -7.10 -2.26 -4.66
C VAL A 36 -8.39 -1.65 -5.19
N ASP A 37 -9.51 -2.12 -4.65
CA ASP A 37 -10.88 -1.68 -4.98
C ASP A 37 -11.50 -1.22 -3.68
N PHE A 38 -11.78 0.08 -3.58
CA PHE A 38 -12.27 0.68 -2.34
C PHE A 38 -13.76 0.96 -2.34
N GLU A 39 -14.42 1.02 -3.49
CA GLU A 39 -15.84 1.38 -3.56
C GLU A 39 -16.67 0.59 -4.59
N ASN A 40 -16.38 -0.70 -4.78
CA ASN A 40 -17.27 -1.64 -5.48
C ASN A 40 -17.66 -1.17 -6.90
N ASN A 41 -16.67 -0.89 -7.75
CA ASN A 41 -16.85 -0.53 -9.17
C ASN A 41 -17.41 0.89 -9.46
N LYS A 42 -17.19 1.87 -8.58
CA LYS A 42 -17.27 3.27 -9.03
C LYS A 42 -16.02 3.62 -9.82
N GLU A 43 -16.12 4.56 -10.76
CA GLU A 43 -14.96 4.99 -11.55
C GLU A 43 -13.92 5.61 -10.62
N GLU A 44 -12.75 4.98 -10.56
CA GLU A 44 -11.57 5.44 -9.83
C GLU A 44 -10.49 5.73 -10.86
N SER A 45 -9.86 6.91 -10.77
CA SER A 45 -8.76 7.28 -11.65
C SER A 45 -7.53 7.61 -10.81
N PRO A 46 -6.58 6.67 -10.66
CA PRO A 46 -5.30 6.95 -10.04
C PRO A 46 -4.47 7.81 -10.99
N PHE A 47 -3.96 8.94 -10.50
CA PHE A 47 -3.20 9.89 -11.33
C PHE A 47 -1.70 9.84 -11.06
N LYS A 48 -1.31 9.51 -9.82
CA LYS A 48 0.07 9.52 -9.37
C LYS A 48 0.31 8.48 -8.27
N MET A 49 1.56 8.06 -8.18
CA MET A 49 2.07 7.19 -7.14
C MET A 49 3.41 7.74 -6.63
N ALA A 50 3.69 7.57 -5.34
CA ALA A 50 4.98 7.82 -4.74
C ALA A 50 5.35 6.70 -3.77
N VAL A 51 6.63 6.32 -3.74
CA VAL A 51 7.20 5.49 -2.67
C VAL A 51 7.79 6.44 -1.64
N LEU A 52 7.38 6.28 -0.38
CA LEU A 52 7.83 7.09 0.75
C LEU A 52 9.16 6.58 1.30
N SER A 53 9.83 7.38 2.12
CA SER A 53 11.13 7.06 2.74
C SER A 53 11.09 5.81 3.63
N ASP A 54 9.92 5.51 4.21
CA ASP A 54 9.68 4.33 5.05
C ASP A 54 9.29 3.08 4.24
N GLY A 55 9.25 3.18 2.91
CA GLY A 55 8.90 2.07 2.00
C GLY A 55 7.41 1.90 1.76
N ARG A 56 6.54 2.69 2.40
CA ARG A 56 5.11 2.73 2.06
C ARG A 56 4.89 3.35 0.69
N ILE A 57 3.74 3.06 0.09
CA ILE A 57 3.39 3.50 -1.25
C ILE A 57 2.10 4.30 -1.17
N LEU A 58 2.17 5.57 -1.56
CA LEU A 58 1.03 6.46 -1.63
C LEU A 58 0.51 6.49 -3.08
N LEU A 59 -0.75 6.11 -3.26
CA LEU A 59 -1.50 6.29 -4.49
C LEU A 59 -2.44 7.47 -4.32
N VAL A 60 -2.48 8.38 -5.28
CA VAL A 60 -3.44 9.49 -5.29
C VAL A 60 -4.20 9.54 -6.60
N GLY A 61 -5.48 9.87 -6.49
CA GLY A 61 -6.42 9.84 -7.57
C GLY A 61 -7.66 10.63 -7.25
N GLU A 62 -8.70 10.36 -8.02
CA GLU A 62 -10.05 10.80 -7.74
C GLU A 62 -10.99 9.60 -7.73
N LYS A 63 -12.04 9.71 -6.91
CA LYS A 63 -13.19 8.82 -6.95
C LYS A 63 -14.40 9.54 -7.53
N HIS A 64 -15.14 8.86 -8.39
CA HIS A 64 -16.42 9.34 -8.87
C HIS A 64 -17.49 9.21 -7.78
N ASN A 65 -18.30 10.26 -7.61
CA ASN A 65 -19.43 10.26 -6.69
C ASN A 65 -20.78 10.12 -7.42
N ASP A 66 -21.87 9.99 -6.66
CA ASP A 66 -23.21 9.73 -7.23
C ASP A 66 -23.85 10.95 -7.93
N VAL A 67 -23.15 12.08 -7.99
CA VAL A 67 -23.66 13.37 -8.48
C VAL A 67 -22.85 13.90 -9.68
N ASN A 68 -22.13 13.02 -10.39
CA ASN A 68 -21.23 13.37 -11.51
C ASN A 68 -20.11 14.33 -11.10
N ASN A 69 -19.56 14.16 -9.90
CA ASN A 69 -18.41 14.91 -9.42
C ASN A 69 -17.30 13.96 -8.96
N TYR A 70 -16.08 14.47 -8.95
CA TYR A 70 -14.89 13.73 -8.55
C TYR A 70 -14.35 14.31 -7.24
N TRP A 71 -14.05 13.43 -6.30
CA TRP A 71 -13.40 13.80 -5.04
C TRP A 71 -11.97 13.29 -5.02
N PRO A 72 -10.99 14.13 -4.67
CA PRO A 72 -9.63 13.67 -4.41
C PRO A 72 -9.64 12.51 -3.41
N MET A 73 -8.79 11.53 -3.69
CA MET A 73 -8.63 10.34 -2.88
C MET A 73 -7.15 9.99 -2.76
N ALA A 74 -6.78 9.48 -1.60
CA ALA A 74 -5.46 8.94 -1.33
C ALA A 74 -5.60 7.54 -0.72
N VAL A 75 -4.67 6.66 -1.08
CA VAL A 75 -4.57 5.29 -0.60
C VAL A 75 -3.14 5.03 -0.18
N MET A 76 -2.95 4.39 0.96
CA MET A 76 -1.64 3.96 1.42
C MET A 76 -1.51 2.44 1.38
N LEU A 77 -0.42 1.96 0.78
CA LEU A 77 0.01 0.57 0.85
C LEU A 77 1.29 0.46 1.69
N LEU A 78 1.47 -0.68 2.33
CA LEU A 78 2.74 -1.10 2.90
C LEU A 78 3.73 -1.48 1.78
N SER A 79 4.99 -1.68 2.15
CA SER A 79 6.05 -2.03 1.20
C SER A 79 5.84 -3.38 0.51
N ASP A 80 5.03 -4.26 1.11
CA ASP A 80 4.62 -5.54 0.54
C ASP A 80 3.37 -5.43 -0.35
N GLY A 81 2.88 -4.22 -0.62
CA GLY A 81 1.71 -3.98 -1.46
C GLY A 81 0.35 -4.21 -0.78
N SER A 82 0.32 -4.63 0.50
CA SER A 82 -0.93 -4.72 1.26
C SER A 82 -1.42 -3.34 1.71
N VAL A 83 -2.73 -3.19 1.97
CA VAL A 83 -3.30 -1.90 2.39
C VAL A 83 -2.85 -1.53 3.81
N ASP A 84 -2.31 -0.33 3.98
CA ASP A 84 -2.00 0.24 5.30
C ASP A 84 -3.31 0.72 5.96
N ALA A 85 -3.99 -0.18 6.67
CA ALA A 85 -5.27 0.12 7.32
C ALA A 85 -5.18 1.21 8.41
N SER A 86 -3.98 1.65 8.80
CA SER A 86 -3.78 2.74 9.75
C SER A 86 -3.88 4.13 9.13
N PHE A 87 -3.86 4.21 7.80
CA PHE A 87 -4.04 5.45 7.04
C PHE A 87 -5.52 5.75 6.82
N GLY A 88 -5.95 6.98 7.11
CA GLY A 88 -7.32 7.42 6.89
C GLY A 88 -8.37 6.49 7.53
N ASN A 89 -9.41 6.15 6.76
CA ASN A 89 -10.42 5.17 7.12
C ASN A 89 -10.15 3.85 6.39
N GLY A 90 -9.44 2.92 7.05
CA GLY A 90 -9.18 1.59 6.52
C GLY A 90 -8.22 1.57 5.32
N GLY A 91 -7.31 2.54 5.25
CA GLY A 91 -6.32 2.67 4.16
C GLY A 91 -6.66 3.72 3.11
N VAL A 92 -7.80 4.42 3.26
CA VAL A 92 -8.29 5.41 2.30
C VAL A 92 -8.58 6.73 2.98
N ALA A 93 -8.16 7.82 2.35
CA ALA A 93 -8.63 9.16 2.66
C ALA A 93 -9.36 9.74 1.44
N VAL A 94 -10.57 10.26 1.65
CA VAL A 94 -11.40 10.92 0.63
C VAL A 94 -11.62 12.36 1.06
N PHE A 95 -11.55 13.29 0.12
CA PHE A 95 -11.66 14.72 0.39
C PHE A 95 -12.83 15.32 -0.41
N PRO A 96 -14.05 15.38 0.15
CA PRO A 96 -15.23 15.89 -0.54
C PRO A 96 -15.17 17.39 -0.87
N GLU A 97 -14.35 18.13 -0.12
CA GLU A 97 -14.14 19.57 -0.28
C GLU A 97 -12.66 19.86 -0.53
N GLU A 98 -12.34 20.75 -1.48
CA GLU A 98 -10.94 21.06 -1.82
C GLU A 98 -10.12 21.60 -0.63
N ALA A 99 -10.77 22.32 0.29
CA ALA A 99 -10.13 22.86 1.48
C ALA A 99 -9.65 21.76 2.46
N ASP A 100 -10.31 20.61 2.46
CA ASP A 100 -9.96 19.46 3.30
C ASP A 100 -8.74 18.71 2.75
N PHE A 101 -8.53 18.74 1.43
CA PHE A 101 -7.38 18.13 0.81
C PHE A 101 -6.08 18.69 1.39
N THR A 102 -5.87 20.00 1.40
CA THR A 102 -4.57 20.55 1.85
C THR A 102 -4.31 20.35 3.35
N ARG A 103 -5.36 20.36 4.20
CA ARG A 103 -5.19 20.26 5.66
C ARG A 103 -5.11 18.82 6.15
N SER A 104 -6.00 17.96 5.67
CA SER A 104 -6.09 16.57 6.11
C SER A 104 -5.04 15.71 5.41
N PHE A 105 -4.85 15.86 4.09
CA PHE A 105 -3.87 15.06 3.35
C PHE A 105 -2.45 15.21 3.90
N ILE A 106 -2.01 16.45 4.17
CA ILE A 106 -0.68 16.68 4.76
C ILE A 106 -0.58 15.98 6.12
N SER A 107 -1.62 16.07 6.96
CA SER A 107 -1.62 15.40 8.26
C SER A 107 -1.65 13.87 8.16
N ASP A 108 -2.31 13.32 7.15
CA ASP A 108 -2.46 11.87 6.96
C ASP A 108 -1.20 11.26 6.33
N VAL A 109 -0.55 11.99 5.42
CA VAL A 109 0.73 11.60 4.81
C VAL A 109 1.88 11.75 5.80
N GLN A 110 1.94 12.85 6.56
CA GLN A 110 3.04 13.11 7.50
C GLN A 110 2.92 12.37 8.83
N ARG A 111 1.82 11.64 9.09
CA ARG A 111 1.48 11.27 10.47
C ARG A 111 2.48 10.38 11.19
N ARG A 112 3.51 9.78 10.55
CA ARG A 112 4.65 9.12 11.23
C ARG A 112 5.92 9.04 10.38
N ASP A 113 6.62 10.16 10.20
CA ASP A 113 8.09 10.11 10.26
C ASP A 113 8.47 10.25 11.75
N PRO A 114 9.14 9.26 12.39
CA PRO A 114 9.63 9.41 13.76
C PRO A 114 10.77 10.43 13.88
#